data_AF-A0A7U2F3R6-F1
#
_entry.id   AF-A0A7U2F3R6-F1
#
_cell.length_a   1.000
_cell.length_b   1.000
_cell.length_c   1.000
_cell.angle_alpha   90.00
_cell.angle_beta   90.00
_cell.angle_gamma   90.00
#
_symmetry.space_group_name_H-M   'P 1'
#
loop_
_entity.id
_entity.type
_entity.pdbx_description
1 polymer ?
#
loop_
_entity_poly.entity_id
_entity_poly.type
_entity_poly.pdbx_seq_one_letter_code
_entity_poly.pdbx_strand_id
1 'polypeptide(L)'
;MSDTSATSMGSSGSSDHEDCPFHDEPHQGLCYAITNQGNACKHLAKIYESGLLPVCTRHNYAADDYKNSRAELRAGLCQAISECGHTCNRLANYSNPYHFCGYHSNGSIHLPCHIMQLPTELRLMVFRYLFPEEVSNYRDHGVEVAILKANRQIHQEASSVLYGESYFETEVHPHSIKLQGKQWKRDPPAKSEDSYSLDSLLPGSSRLIRNLNIRLEVGEHLQAPRGIGSDGISLEDYMLYIFRDSVRKVVDYFTSHSTRTGSQNVLKKLKVSVSVARDWSWSSEELVTVLFLIVEPLQLLSADCRFFTKPVSGGRHLFLQEPRQNSIYIANMQKRKAYPKLREQWLNVSKNPEASSVFRPQNPQPAVRSALNKLDALVQLLRMENKNNFQPWMASAFRDMARPLHLARVAYENDDLAMINRILEAIKLRWINANRKHQASIRTVKNSIAGMLESNTTYGQHDGDLQGEPSLAMLYPDEFGNLDLEQLRPVYDHLQPYLWLEISAEDSVPKRGDSGVEWKIEGVRVRARKGGREWVRLKTLEVVRQFRSM
;
A
#
# COMPACT_ATOMS: atom_id res chain seq x y z
N MET A 1 -19.10 56.14 -19.00
CA MET A 1 -19.76 56.15 -20.32
C MET A 1 -18.87 55.41 -21.30
N SER A 2 -19.26 54.18 -21.64
CA SER A 2 -18.89 53.39 -22.82
C SER A 2 -19.56 52.04 -22.62
N ASP A 3 -20.73 51.90 -23.25
CA ASP A 3 -21.55 50.68 -23.23
C ASP A 3 -20.76 49.49 -23.78
N THR A 4 -20.74 48.40 -23.01
CA THR A 4 -20.30 47.09 -23.51
C THR A 4 -21.53 46.20 -23.55
N SER A 5 -21.99 46.01 -24.78
CA SER A 5 -23.17 45.28 -25.17
C SER A 5 -23.16 43.86 -24.62
N ALA A 6 -24.21 43.54 -23.88
CA ALA A 6 -24.59 42.18 -23.57
C ALA A 6 -24.82 41.43 -24.89
N THR A 7 -23.96 40.44 -25.17
CA THR A 7 -24.21 39.46 -26.22
C THR A 7 -25.38 38.60 -25.76
N SER A 8 -26.59 39.02 -26.15
CA SER A 8 -27.77 38.17 -26.10
C SER A 8 -27.47 36.93 -26.95
N MET A 9 -27.48 35.76 -26.32
CA MET A 9 -27.67 34.53 -27.07
C MET A 9 -29.06 34.62 -27.68
N GLY A 10 -29.11 35.05 -28.94
CA GLY A 10 -30.31 35.11 -29.73
C GLY A 10 -30.98 33.75 -29.71
N SER A 11 -32.27 33.75 -29.39
CA SER A 11 -33.20 32.74 -29.86
C SER A 11 -33.15 32.73 -31.39
N SER A 12 -32.27 31.92 -31.96
CA SER A 12 -32.34 31.59 -33.38
C SER A 12 -33.66 30.88 -33.60
N GLY A 13 -34.46 31.44 -34.51
CA GLY A 13 -35.80 31.00 -34.83
C GLY A 13 -35.85 29.54 -35.26
N SER A 14 -37.01 28.95 -35.03
CA SER A 14 -37.41 27.58 -35.35
C SER A 14 -37.52 27.28 -36.85
N SER A 15 -36.85 28.01 -37.74
CA SER A 15 -37.09 27.96 -39.19
C SER A 15 -36.04 27.24 -40.03
N ASP A 16 -34.90 26.83 -39.46
CA ASP A 16 -33.75 26.37 -40.28
C ASP A 16 -33.44 24.86 -40.17
N HIS A 17 -34.36 24.04 -39.65
CA HIS A 17 -34.08 22.60 -39.41
C HIS A 17 -35.26 21.64 -39.69
N GLU A 18 -36.19 21.99 -40.59
CA GLU A 18 -37.32 21.10 -40.92
C GLU A 18 -36.91 19.77 -41.59
N ASP A 19 -35.69 19.66 -42.15
CA ASP A 19 -35.21 18.49 -42.90
C ASP A 19 -33.98 17.79 -42.28
N CYS A 20 -33.77 17.91 -40.96
CA CYS A 20 -32.68 17.20 -40.31
C CYS A 20 -33.12 15.78 -39.88
N PRO A 21 -32.51 14.70 -40.40
CA PRO A 21 -32.96 13.31 -40.15
C PRO A 21 -32.87 12.89 -38.68
N PHE A 22 -32.17 13.68 -37.86
CA PHE A 22 -32.02 13.44 -36.43
C PHE A 22 -33.18 14.02 -35.59
N HIS A 23 -34.04 14.84 -36.18
CA HIS A 23 -35.17 15.49 -35.50
C HIS A 23 -36.54 14.96 -35.91
N ASP A 24 -36.62 14.00 -36.83
CA ASP A 24 -37.86 13.30 -37.17
C ASP A 24 -38.52 12.71 -35.92
N GLU A 25 -39.78 13.02 -35.66
CA GLU A 25 -40.54 12.45 -34.53
C GLU A 25 -41.31 11.20 -34.98
N PRO A 26 -40.79 9.97 -34.78
CA PRO A 26 -41.52 8.74 -35.14
C PRO A 26 -42.82 8.54 -34.34
N HIS A 27 -43.05 9.34 -33.30
CA HIS A 27 -44.23 9.30 -32.42
C HIS A 27 -45.26 10.40 -32.71
N GLN A 28 -45.10 11.17 -33.80
CA GLN A 28 -45.99 12.28 -34.13
C GLN A 28 -47.44 11.79 -34.27
N GLY A 29 -48.33 12.31 -33.41
CA GLY A 29 -49.77 11.99 -33.41
C GLY A 29 -50.18 10.73 -32.63
N LEU A 30 -49.25 9.98 -32.03
CA LEU A 30 -49.56 8.81 -31.20
C LEU A 30 -49.63 9.14 -29.70
N CYS A 31 -50.28 8.26 -28.95
CA CYS A 31 -50.40 8.37 -27.50
C CYS A 31 -49.10 8.03 -26.77
N TYR A 32 -48.65 8.94 -25.91
CA TYR A 32 -47.41 8.80 -25.12
C TYR A 32 -47.55 7.92 -23.86
N ALA A 33 -48.74 7.40 -23.56
CA ALA A 33 -48.96 6.55 -22.41
C ALA A 33 -48.53 5.09 -22.67
N ILE A 34 -48.18 4.40 -21.59
CA ILE A 34 -47.79 2.99 -21.61
C ILE A 34 -49.02 2.14 -21.24
N THR A 35 -49.22 1.06 -21.97
CA THR A 35 -50.26 0.07 -21.68
C THR A 35 -49.95 -0.71 -20.40
N ASN A 36 -50.93 -1.39 -19.81
CA ASN A 36 -50.74 -2.23 -18.61
C ASN A 36 -49.70 -3.35 -18.77
N GLN A 37 -49.35 -3.70 -20.02
CA GLN A 37 -48.32 -4.68 -20.38
C GLN A 37 -46.92 -4.06 -20.56
N GLY A 38 -46.74 -2.76 -20.31
CA GLY A 38 -45.46 -2.08 -20.44
C GLY A 38 -45.11 -1.60 -21.86
N ASN A 39 -46.02 -1.77 -22.83
CA ASN A 39 -45.80 -1.39 -24.24
C ASN A 39 -46.38 0.00 -24.56
N ALA A 40 -45.76 0.72 -25.50
CA ALA A 40 -46.25 2.01 -25.99
C ALA A 40 -47.66 1.90 -26.63
N CYS A 41 -48.53 2.87 -26.35
CA CYS A 41 -49.87 2.92 -26.90
C CYS A 41 -49.84 3.25 -28.42
N LYS A 42 -50.55 2.44 -29.23
CA LYS A 42 -50.67 2.65 -30.69
C LYS A 42 -51.86 3.51 -31.10
N HIS A 43 -52.63 4.03 -30.14
CA HIS A 43 -53.80 4.86 -30.45
C HIS A 43 -53.38 6.31 -30.75
N LEU A 44 -54.13 6.97 -31.62
CA LEU A 44 -53.97 8.39 -31.90
C LEU A 44 -54.21 9.21 -30.63
N ALA A 45 -53.31 10.16 -30.38
CA ALA A 45 -53.48 11.10 -29.31
C ALA A 45 -54.45 12.22 -29.70
N LYS A 46 -55.10 12.79 -28.70
CA LYS A 46 -55.80 14.06 -28.83
C LYS A 46 -55.08 15.06 -27.94
N ILE A 47 -54.77 16.23 -28.49
CA ILE A 47 -54.06 17.30 -27.78
C ILE A 47 -55.10 17.99 -26.90
N TYR A 48 -55.05 17.73 -25.60
CA TYR A 48 -56.12 18.15 -24.68
C TYR A 48 -55.78 19.39 -23.86
N GLU A 49 -54.54 19.59 -23.42
CA GLU A 49 -54.13 20.75 -22.61
C GLU A 49 -52.64 21.09 -22.81
N SER A 50 -52.29 22.38 -22.77
CA SER A 50 -50.90 22.86 -22.85
C SER A 50 -50.11 22.45 -21.59
N GLY A 51 -48.95 21.83 -21.76
CA GLY A 51 -48.07 21.37 -20.67
C GLY A 51 -48.18 19.89 -20.29
N LEU A 52 -49.08 19.13 -20.93
CA LEU A 52 -49.20 17.68 -20.79
C LEU A 52 -48.84 16.96 -22.09
N LEU A 53 -48.37 15.72 -21.98
CA LEU A 53 -48.08 14.87 -23.13
C LEU A 53 -49.35 14.45 -23.85
N PRO A 54 -49.30 14.30 -25.18
CA PRO A 54 -50.48 13.92 -25.95
C PRO A 54 -50.84 12.46 -25.70
N VAL A 55 -52.06 12.23 -25.20
CA VAL A 55 -52.60 10.90 -24.88
C VAL A 55 -53.91 10.62 -25.62
N CYS A 56 -54.23 9.34 -25.84
CA CYS A 56 -55.51 8.95 -26.44
C CYS A 56 -56.64 9.06 -25.43
N THR A 57 -57.89 9.06 -25.89
CA THR A 57 -59.08 9.16 -25.02
C THR A 57 -59.14 8.11 -23.92
N ARG A 58 -58.60 6.90 -24.17
CA ARG A 58 -58.56 5.81 -23.18
C ARG A 58 -57.55 6.07 -22.05
N HIS A 59 -56.47 6.78 -22.34
CA HIS A 59 -55.46 7.18 -21.36
C HIS A 59 -55.64 8.64 -20.88
N ASN A 60 -56.68 9.32 -21.36
CA ASN A 60 -57.09 10.66 -20.92
C ASN A 60 -58.02 10.62 -19.70
N TYR A 61 -58.47 9.43 -19.28
CA TYR A 61 -59.27 9.26 -18.07
C TYR A 61 -58.36 9.44 -16.85
N ALA A 62 -58.44 10.64 -16.29
CA ALA A 62 -58.25 10.99 -14.88
C ALA A 62 -57.30 10.07 -14.08
N ALA A 63 -56.10 10.58 -13.80
CA ALA A 63 -55.56 10.90 -12.46
C ALA A 63 -55.69 9.91 -11.28
N ASP A 64 -56.41 8.80 -11.38
CA ASP A 64 -56.79 7.90 -10.30
C ASP A 64 -56.26 6.46 -10.49
N ASP A 65 -55.71 6.14 -11.67
CA ASP A 65 -55.02 4.86 -11.89
C ASP A 65 -53.53 5.03 -11.53
N TYR A 66 -53.06 4.25 -10.57
CA TYR A 66 -51.74 4.37 -9.89
C TYR A 66 -50.52 4.30 -10.82
N LYS A 67 -50.71 3.98 -12.11
CA LYS A 67 -49.66 3.83 -13.13
C LYS A 67 -49.52 4.97 -14.14
N ASN A 68 -50.44 5.94 -14.16
CA ASN A 68 -50.39 7.10 -15.07
C ASN A 68 -50.80 8.38 -14.31
N SER A 69 -50.05 8.71 -13.26
CA SER A 69 -50.34 9.91 -12.48
C SER A 69 -50.22 11.17 -13.35
N ARG A 70 -51.01 12.21 -13.06
CA ARG A 70 -50.92 13.52 -13.75
C ARG A 70 -49.52 14.14 -13.68
N ALA A 71 -48.69 13.71 -12.73
CA ALA A 71 -47.29 14.08 -12.61
C ALA A 71 -46.39 13.43 -13.68
N GLU A 72 -46.66 12.19 -14.08
CA GLU A 72 -45.92 11.43 -15.10
C GLU A 72 -46.26 11.87 -16.54
N LEU A 73 -47.41 12.52 -16.73
CA LEU A 73 -47.86 13.06 -18.02
C LEU A 73 -47.39 14.50 -18.28
N ARG A 74 -46.60 15.12 -17.39
CA ARG A 74 -46.03 16.45 -17.66
C ARG A 74 -45.10 16.39 -18.88
N ALA A 75 -45.34 17.26 -19.86
CA ALA A 75 -44.50 17.34 -21.04
C ALA A 75 -43.23 18.14 -20.75
N GLY A 76 -42.09 17.59 -21.13
CA GLY A 76 -40.82 18.27 -21.30
C GLY A 76 -40.28 18.10 -22.72
N LEU A 77 -39.23 18.83 -23.06
CA LEU A 77 -38.54 18.73 -24.35
C LEU A 77 -37.18 18.06 -24.13
N CYS A 78 -36.86 17.04 -24.92
CA CYS A 78 -35.62 16.29 -24.75
C CYS A 78 -34.39 17.21 -24.81
N GLN A 79 -33.60 17.20 -23.74
CA GLN A 79 -32.44 18.07 -23.55
C GLN A 79 -31.12 17.48 -24.09
N ALA A 80 -31.14 16.29 -24.67
CA ALA A 80 -29.96 15.69 -25.29
C ALA A 80 -29.55 16.48 -26.55
N ILE A 81 -28.25 16.55 -26.81
CA ILE A 81 -27.72 17.09 -28.07
C ILE A 81 -27.72 15.94 -29.08
N SER A 82 -28.21 16.18 -30.29
CA SER A 82 -28.21 15.20 -31.38
C SER A 82 -26.87 15.25 -32.13
N GLU A 83 -26.58 14.29 -33.00
CA GLU A 83 -25.30 14.24 -33.75
C GLU A 83 -25.07 15.48 -34.63
N CYS A 84 -26.14 16.17 -35.03
CA CYS A 84 -26.10 17.46 -35.72
C CYS A 84 -25.67 18.65 -34.82
N GLY A 85 -25.36 18.42 -33.55
CA GLY A 85 -24.92 19.44 -32.58
C GLY A 85 -26.03 20.29 -31.97
N HIS A 86 -27.31 20.04 -32.32
CA HIS A 86 -28.47 20.79 -31.82
C HIS A 86 -29.27 19.98 -30.79
N THR A 87 -30.02 20.66 -29.92
CA THR A 87 -30.87 19.97 -28.93
C THR A 87 -31.98 19.18 -29.61
N CYS A 88 -32.22 17.96 -29.14
CA CYS A 88 -33.17 17.02 -29.73
C CYS A 88 -34.58 17.59 -29.80
N ASN A 89 -35.01 18.27 -28.72
CA ASN A 89 -36.32 18.92 -28.58
C ASN A 89 -37.56 18.02 -28.74
N ARG A 90 -37.39 16.71 -28.97
CA ARG A 90 -38.51 15.76 -29.00
C ARG A 90 -39.28 15.73 -27.69
N LEU A 91 -40.60 15.57 -27.75
CA LEU A 91 -41.44 15.45 -26.55
C LEU A 91 -40.99 14.28 -25.66
N ALA A 92 -40.92 14.54 -24.35
CA ALA A 92 -40.48 13.59 -23.33
C ALA A 92 -41.29 13.76 -22.03
N ASN A 93 -41.34 12.71 -21.19
CA ASN A 93 -41.85 12.84 -19.83
C ASN A 93 -40.95 13.79 -19.04
N TYR A 94 -41.54 14.77 -18.37
CA TYR A 94 -40.81 15.67 -17.50
C TYR A 94 -40.27 14.94 -16.27
N SER A 95 -38.96 14.80 -16.18
CA SER A 95 -38.21 14.28 -15.04
C SER A 95 -37.13 15.28 -14.63
N ASN A 96 -36.99 15.48 -13.32
CA ASN A 96 -35.95 16.34 -12.75
C ASN A 96 -34.74 15.45 -12.38
N PRO A 97 -33.47 15.83 -12.65
CA PRO A 97 -33.00 17.09 -13.23
C PRO A 97 -33.01 17.17 -14.77
N TYR A 98 -33.06 16.03 -15.47
CA TYR A 98 -33.06 15.98 -16.93
C TYR A 98 -34.19 15.09 -17.46
N HIS A 99 -34.74 15.46 -18.61
CA HIS A 99 -35.75 14.67 -19.32
C HIS A 99 -35.32 14.35 -20.74
N PHE A 100 -35.43 13.06 -21.08
CA PHE A 100 -34.98 12.49 -22.34
C PHE A 100 -36.13 11.77 -23.04
N CYS A 101 -36.21 11.90 -24.37
CA CYS A 101 -37.17 11.14 -25.17
C CYS A 101 -36.78 9.65 -25.20
N GLY A 102 -37.67 8.78 -25.67
CA GLY A 102 -37.42 7.32 -25.73
C GLY A 102 -36.19 6.92 -26.55
N TYR A 103 -35.69 7.77 -27.44
CA TYR A 103 -34.45 7.55 -28.18
C TYR A 103 -33.19 7.81 -27.33
N HIS A 104 -33.27 8.78 -26.41
CA HIS A 104 -32.16 9.21 -25.55
C HIS A 104 -32.28 8.72 -24.10
N SER A 105 -33.33 7.95 -23.77
CA SER A 105 -33.59 7.44 -22.42
C SER A 105 -32.51 6.48 -21.92
N ASN A 106 -31.87 5.74 -22.83
CA ASN A 106 -30.77 4.82 -22.52
C ASN A 106 -29.38 5.50 -22.55
N GLY A 107 -29.34 6.83 -22.62
CA GLY A 107 -28.12 7.62 -22.70
C GLY A 107 -27.72 7.98 -24.14
N SER A 108 -26.95 9.06 -24.29
CA SER A 108 -26.38 9.54 -25.55
C SER A 108 -24.92 9.96 -25.33
N ILE A 109 -24.09 9.85 -26.37
CA ILE A 109 -22.71 10.40 -26.37
C ILE A 109 -22.69 11.93 -26.31
N HIS A 110 -23.83 12.59 -26.55
CA HIS A 110 -23.99 14.02 -26.67
C HIS A 110 -24.96 14.57 -25.60
N LEU A 111 -24.84 14.11 -24.35
CA LEU A 111 -25.58 14.74 -23.25
C LEU A 111 -24.96 16.11 -22.91
N PRO A 112 -25.78 17.12 -22.58
CA PRO A 112 -25.27 18.44 -22.21
C PRO A 112 -24.43 18.32 -20.92
N CYS A 113 -23.15 18.70 -21.02
CA CYS A 113 -22.24 18.70 -19.90
C CYS A 113 -22.19 20.11 -19.26
N HIS A 114 -23.21 20.46 -18.49
CA HIS A 114 -23.34 21.80 -17.90
C HIS A 114 -22.17 22.18 -16.97
N ILE A 115 -21.53 21.19 -16.33
CA ILE A 115 -20.34 21.45 -15.52
C ILE A 115 -19.23 22.11 -16.36
N MET A 116 -19.08 21.73 -17.63
CA MET A 116 -18.08 22.30 -18.54
C MET A 116 -18.41 23.70 -19.05
N GLN A 117 -19.66 24.15 -18.90
CA GLN A 117 -20.06 25.53 -19.21
C GLN A 117 -19.67 26.50 -18.09
N LEU A 118 -19.40 26.00 -16.88
CA LEU A 118 -18.93 26.82 -15.77
C LEU A 118 -17.47 27.26 -15.99
N PRO A 119 -17.07 28.47 -15.57
CA PRO A 119 -15.67 28.84 -15.45
C PRO A 119 -14.88 27.84 -14.59
N THR A 120 -13.59 27.69 -14.90
CA THR A 120 -12.69 26.74 -14.21
C THR A 120 -12.72 26.93 -12.69
N GLU A 121 -12.77 28.17 -12.21
CA GLU A 121 -12.81 28.51 -10.80
C GLU A 121 -14.02 27.90 -10.09
N LEU A 122 -15.21 28.00 -10.71
CA LEU A 122 -16.44 27.41 -10.18
C LEU A 122 -16.38 25.87 -10.24
N ARG A 123 -15.82 25.29 -11.30
CA ARG A 123 -15.61 23.83 -11.37
C ARG A 123 -14.69 23.35 -10.24
N LEU A 124 -13.59 24.04 -9.97
CA LEU A 124 -12.69 23.71 -8.87
C LEU A 124 -13.39 23.84 -7.51
N MET A 125 -14.25 24.85 -7.31
CA MET A 125 -15.08 24.96 -6.10
C MET A 125 -16.05 23.79 -5.95
N VAL A 126 -16.70 23.37 -7.04
CA VAL A 126 -17.55 22.17 -7.04
C VAL A 126 -16.74 20.94 -6.64
N PHE A 127 -15.55 20.73 -7.22
CA PHE A 127 -14.70 19.59 -6.86
C PHE A 127 -14.25 19.63 -5.39
N ARG A 128 -13.96 20.81 -4.83
CA ARG A 128 -13.64 20.96 -3.40
C ARG A 128 -14.82 20.59 -2.50
N TYR A 129 -16.04 20.85 -2.95
CA TYR A 129 -17.24 20.45 -2.23
C TYR A 129 -17.51 18.95 -2.33
N LEU A 130 -17.21 18.34 -3.49
CA LEU A 130 -17.42 16.92 -3.74
C LEU A 130 -16.39 16.02 -3.04
N PHE A 131 -15.12 16.43 -3.01
CA PHE A 131 -14.06 15.64 -2.41
C PHE A 131 -13.89 15.93 -0.92
N PRO A 132 -13.59 14.92 -0.09
CA PRO A 132 -13.38 15.15 1.33
C PRO A 132 -12.05 15.87 1.59
N GLU A 133 -11.97 16.58 2.71
CA GLU A 133 -10.73 17.18 3.18
C GLU A 133 -9.68 16.13 3.57
N GLU A 134 -10.11 14.98 4.12
CA GLU A 134 -9.26 13.85 4.48
C GLU A 134 -9.81 12.55 3.87
N VAL A 135 -8.99 11.91 3.03
CA VAL A 135 -9.24 10.58 2.46
C VAL A 135 -8.75 9.54 3.45
N SER A 136 -9.70 8.89 4.14
CA SER A 136 -9.40 7.88 5.15
C SER A 136 -9.21 6.49 4.57
N ASN A 137 -8.61 5.58 5.34
CA ASN A 137 -8.49 4.17 4.99
C ASN A 137 -9.74 3.33 5.32
N TYR A 138 -10.77 3.93 5.91
CA TYR A 138 -12.00 3.24 6.32
C TYR A 138 -12.98 3.16 5.16
N ARG A 139 -13.55 1.96 4.95
CA ARG A 139 -14.43 1.66 3.80
C ARG A 139 -15.68 2.54 3.76
N ASP A 140 -16.17 2.98 4.91
CA ASP A 140 -17.37 3.81 5.03
C ASP A 140 -17.16 5.26 4.57
N HIS A 141 -15.92 5.62 4.21
CA HIS A 141 -15.52 6.95 3.74
C HIS A 141 -14.80 6.88 2.37
N GLY A 142 -15.16 5.89 1.55
CA GLY A 142 -14.62 5.75 0.20
C GLY A 142 -14.88 7.01 -0.63
N VAL A 143 -13.83 7.57 -1.23
CA VAL A 143 -13.96 8.72 -2.13
C VAL A 143 -14.58 8.24 -3.43
N GLU A 144 -15.72 8.83 -3.81
CA GLU A 144 -16.31 8.60 -5.12
C GLU A 144 -15.46 9.25 -6.22
N VAL A 145 -14.58 8.46 -6.81
CA VAL A 145 -13.66 8.90 -7.88
C VAL A 145 -14.22 8.71 -9.29
N ALA A 146 -15.51 8.38 -9.41
CA ALA A 146 -16.16 8.14 -10.72
C ALA A 146 -16.01 9.35 -11.66
N ILE A 147 -16.09 10.57 -11.10
CA ILE A 147 -15.94 11.82 -11.85
C ILE A 147 -14.58 11.95 -12.55
N LEU A 148 -13.52 11.31 -12.01
CA LEU A 148 -12.19 11.31 -12.63
C LEU A 148 -12.13 10.56 -13.96
N LYS A 149 -13.17 9.78 -14.30
CA LYS A 149 -13.27 9.02 -15.55
C LYS A 149 -14.13 9.70 -16.62
N ALA A 150 -14.79 10.82 -16.29
CA ALA A 150 -15.78 11.43 -17.18
C ALA A 150 -15.15 12.07 -18.43
N ASN A 151 -14.11 12.89 -18.26
CA ASN A 151 -13.44 13.60 -19.34
C ASN A 151 -12.00 13.95 -18.94
N ARG A 152 -11.08 14.14 -19.90
CA ARG A 152 -9.68 14.51 -19.64
C ARG A 152 -9.54 15.81 -18.85
N GLN A 153 -10.31 16.84 -19.18
CA GLN A 153 -10.24 18.13 -18.48
C GLN A 153 -10.77 18.02 -17.06
N ILE A 154 -11.94 17.38 -16.89
CA ILE A 154 -12.50 17.07 -15.56
C ILE A 154 -11.49 16.25 -14.75
N HIS A 155 -10.86 15.24 -15.37
CA HIS A 155 -9.83 14.44 -14.73
C HIS A 155 -8.69 15.29 -14.20
N GLN A 156 -8.15 16.22 -15.01
CA GLN A 156 -7.03 17.08 -14.60
C GLN A 156 -7.42 18.02 -13.46
N GLU A 157 -8.55 18.73 -13.60
CA GLU A 157 -9.04 19.68 -12.60
C GLU A 157 -9.40 18.97 -11.29
N ALA A 158 -10.20 17.91 -11.36
CA ALA A 158 -10.64 17.14 -10.20
C ALA A 158 -9.48 16.41 -9.52
N SER A 159 -8.53 15.84 -10.28
CA SER A 159 -7.32 15.22 -9.71
C SER A 159 -6.42 16.26 -9.03
N SER A 160 -6.37 17.49 -9.55
CA SER A 160 -5.60 18.57 -8.92
C SER A 160 -6.15 18.96 -7.55
N VAL A 161 -7.48 18.93 -7.39
CA VAL A 161 -8.13 19.16 -6.10
C VAL A 161 -7.95 17.96 -5.19
N LEU A 162 -8.36 16.76 -5.63
CA LEU A 162 -8.30 15.55 -4.81
C LEU A 162 -6.88 15.25 -4.32
N TYR A 163 -5.90 15.15 -5.24
CA TYR A 163 -4.53 14.78 -4.86
C TYR A 163 -3.67 15.96 -4.41
N GLY A 164 -4.02 17.19 -4.83
CA GLY A 164 -3.25 18.39 -4.52
C GLY A 164 -3.71 19.14 -3.25
N GLU A 165 -4.97 18.98 -2.84
CA GLU A 165 -5.58 19.70 -1.70
C GLU A 165 -6.01 18.77 -0.56
N SER A 166 -6.61 17.60 -0.83
CA SER A 166 -7.04 16.67 0.24
C SER A 166 -5.85 15.97 0.91
N TYR A 167 -5.99 15.68 2.21
CA TYR A 167 -5.05 14.84 2.95
C TYR A 167 -5.31 13.35 2.70
N PHE A 168 -4.26 12.57 2.46
CA PHE A 168 -4.37 11.11 2.39
C PHE A 168 -3.85 10.48 3.67
N GLU A 169 -4.71 9.71 4.32
CA GLU A 169 -4.34 8.94 5.50
C GLU A 169 -3.50 7.72 5.10
N THR A 170 -2.37 7.52 5.77
CA THR A 170 -1.56 6.31 5.70
C THR A 170 -1.41 5.73 7.11
N GLU A 171 -1.89 4.52 7.34
CA GLU A 171 -1.64 3.82 8.60
C GLU A 171 -0.40 2.92 8.42
N VAL A 172 0.59 3.06 9.30
CA VAL A 172 1.79 2.23 9.27
C VAL A 172 1.91 1.47 10.58
N HIS A 173 2.04 0.16 10.46
CA HIS A 173 2.27 -0.79 11.54
C HIS A 173 3.56 -1.59 11.26
N PRO A 174 4.10 -2.30 12.26
CA PRO A 174 5.24 -3.21 12.08
C PRO A 174 5.08 -4.19 10.90
N HIS A 175 3.89 -4.76 10.71
CA HIS A 175 3.63 -5.80 9.72
C HIS A 175 2.69 -5.39 8.59
N SER A 176 2.21 -4.14 8.57
CA SER A 176 1.31 -3.69 7.51
C SER A 176 1.35 -2.19 7.26
N ILE A 177 1.03 -1.80 6.03
CA ILE A 177 0.86 -0.41 5.61
C ILE A 177 -0.49 -0.32 4.93
N LYS A 178 -1.34 0.63 5.33
CA LYS A 178 -2.60 0.92 4.65
C LYS A 178 -2.55 2.29 4.01
N LEU A 179 -2.96 2.37 2.75
CA LEU A 179 -3.14 3.61 2.02
C LEU A 179 -4.24 3.44 0.98
N GLN A 180 -5.16 4.41 0.90
CA GLN A 180 -6.28 4.42 -0.06
C GLN A 180 -7.13 3.14 0.02
N GLY A 181 -7.38 2.63 1.23
CA GLY A 181 -8.17 1.42 1.46
C GLY A 181 -7.49 0.11 1.04
N LYS A 182 -6.27 0.16 0.50
CA LYS A 182 -5.44 -1.00 0.21
C LYS A 182 -4.48 -1.25 1.38
N GLN A 183 -4.21 -2.52 1.67
CA GLN A 183 -3.32 -2.92 2.75
C GLN A 183 -2.18 -3.78 2.21
N TRP A 184 -0.96 -3.27 2.32
CA TRP A 184 0.24 -4.08 2.24
C TRP A 184 0.42 -4.84 3.56
N LYS A 185 0.70 -6.13 3.48
CA LYS A 185 1.07 -6.96 4.63
C LYS A 185 2.43 -7.56 4.37
N ARG A 186 3.29 -7.50 5.38
CA ARG A 186 4.59 -8.17 5.36
C ARG A 186 4.43 -9.69 5.30
N ASP A 187 3.44 -10.19 6.05
CA ASP A 187 3.06 -11.59 6.15
C ASP A 187 1.59 -11.75 5.75
N PRO A 188 1.28 -11.79 4.43
CA PRO A 188 -0.10 -11.92 3.99
C PRO A 188 -0.66 -13.31 4.31
N PRO A 189 -1.97 -13.43 4.64
CA PRO A 189 -2.59 -14.71 4.94
C PRO A 189 -2.59 -15.65 3.71
N ALA A 190 -2.64 -16.95 3.97
CA ALA A 190 -2.50 -17.99 2.95
C ALA A 190 -3.53 -17.92 1.79
N LYS A 191 -4.63 -17.16 1.90
CA LYS A 191 -5.66 -17.04 0.85
C LYS A 191 -5.69 -15.68 0.14
N SER A 192 -4.73 -14.79 0.41
CA SER A 192 -4.70 -13.47 -0.21
C SER A 192 -4.06 -13.51 -1.61
N GLU A 193 -4.71 -12.85 -2.58
CA GLU A 193 -4.19 -12.52 -3.93
C GLU A 193 -3.35 -11.23 -3.94
N ASP A 194 -3.08 -10.65 -2.76
CA ASP A 194 -2.45 -9.34 -2.65
C ASP A 194 -1.02 -9.39 -3.19
N SER A 195 -0.69 -8.44 -4.07
CA SER A 195 0.68 -8.27 -4.54
C SER A 195 1.61 -7.88 -3.39
N TYR A 196 2.84 -8.39 -3.39
CA TYR A 196 3.74 -8.34 -2.22
C TYR A 196 4.57 -7.06 -2.13
N SER A 197 4.68 -6.29 -3.22
CA SER A 197 5.35 -5.00 -3.21
C SER A 197 4.37 -3.86 -2.94
N LEU A 198 4.82 -2.85 -2.20
CA LEU A 198 4.01 -1.67 -1.95
C LEU A 198 3.67 -0.95 -3.26
N ASP A 199 4.61 -0.94 -4.22
CA ASP A 199 4.44 -0.36 -5.56
C ASP A 199 3.38 -1.05 -6.41
N SER A 200 3.24 -2.37 -6.29
CA SER A 200 2.25 -3.14 -7.05
C SER A 200 0.85 -3.03 -6.44
N LEU A 201 0.75 -2.81 -5.12
CA LEU A 201 -0.53 -2.62 -4.46
C LEU A 201 -1.11 -1.25 -4.75
N LEU A 202 -0.30 -0.20 -4.63
CA LEU A 202 -0.78 1.17 -4.70
C LEU A 202 -0.93 1.64 -6.15
N PRO A 203 -2.07 2.25 -6.52
CA PRO A 203 -2.25 2.76 -7.88
C PRO A 203 -1.24 3.86 -8.18
N GLY A 204 -0.87 4.02 -9.45
CA GLY A 204 0.02 5.11 -9.89
C GLY A 204 -0.50 6.50 -9.49
N SER A 205 -1.81 6.66 -9.28
CA SER A 205 -2.42 7.90 -8.81
C SER A 205 -2.05 8.27 -7.36
N SER A 206 -1.66 7.32 -6.49
CA SER A 206 -1.17 7.67 -5.15
C SER A 206 0.13 8.49 -5.20
N ARG A 207 0.82 8.50 -6.34
CA ARG A 207 2.02 9.33 -6.56
C ARG A 207 1.70 10.81 -6.78
N LEU A 208 0.43 11.14 -7.04
CA LEU A 208 -0.02 12.53 -7.20
C LEU A 208 -0.27 13.21 -5.85
N ILE A 209 -0.32 12.44 -4.75
CA ILE A 209 -0.61 12.93 -3.40
C ILE A 209 0.40 14.01 -3.00
N ARG A 210 -0.12 15.19 -2.61
CA ARG A 210 0.69 16.31 -2.10
C ARG A 210 0.53 16.53 -0.60
N ASN A 211 -0.55 16.06 0.02
CA ASN A 211 -0.79 16.20 1.45
C ASN A 211 -0.96 14.81 2.08
N LEU A 212 -0.04 14.44 2.96
CA LEU A 212 0.02 13.11 3.56
C LEU A 212 -0.19 13.20 5.08
N ASN A 213 -1.08 12.36 5.63
CA ASN A 213 -1.26 12.16 7.06
C ASN A 213 -0.81 10.75 7.44
N ILE A 214 0.38 10.61 8.00
CA ILE A 214 0.94 9.33 8.44
C ILE A 214 0.53 9.08 9.89
N ARG A 215 -0.24 8.03 10.12
CA ARG A 215 -0.63 7.53 11.44
C ARG A 215 0.22 6.33 11.81
N LEU A 216 0.86 6.40 12.96
CA LEU A 216 1.77 5.36 13.48
C LEU A 216 1.22 4.86 14.81
N GLU A 217 1.13 3.55 15.00
CA GLU A 217 0.77 2.95 16.28
C GLU A 217 1.98 2.27 16.92
N VAL A 218 2.44 2.83 18.03
CA VAL A 218 3.67 2.40 18.72
C VAL A 218 3.30 1.61 19.97
N GLY A 219 4.05 0.54 20.24
CA GLY A 219 3.88 -0.24 21.47
C GLY A 219 2.87 -1.38 21.38
N GLU A 220 2.50 -1.79 20.16
CA GLU A 220 1.75 -3.03 19.93
C GLU A 220 2.65 -4.24 20.24
N HIS A 221 2.18 -5.17 21.07
CA HIS A 221 2.88 -6.42 21.37
C HIS A 221 2.45 -7.52 20.40
N LEU A 222 3.41 -8.06 19.66
CA LEU A 222 3.20 -9.18 18.75
C LEU A 222 4.04 -10.37 19.18
N GLN A 223 3.55 -11.57 18.83
CA GLN A 223 4.25 -12.81 19.13
C GLN A 223 5.63 -12.84 18.45
N ALA A 224 6.66 -13.13 19.23
CA ALA A 224 8.03 -13.23 18.74
C ALA A 224 8.18 -14.43 17.78
N PRO A 225 8.80 -14.25 16.61
CA PRO A 225 9.30 -15.36 15.80
C PRO A 225 10.33 -16.18 16.59
N ARG A 226 10.52 -17.46 16.24
CA ARG A 226 11.55 -18.30 16.88
C ARG A 226 12.94 -17.73 16.58
N GLY A 227 13.83 -17.75 17.58
CA GLY A 227 15.17 -17.15 17.50
C GLY A 227 15.24 -15.65 17.76
N ILE A 228 14.10 -14.99 17.97
CA ILE A 228 14.01 -13.64 18.54
C ILE A 228 13.74 -13.77 20.05
N GLY A 229 14.44 -12.98 20.87
CA GLY A 229 14.42 -13.10 22.33
C GLY A 229 15.50 -14.02 22.92
N SER A 230 16.31 -14.66 22.07
CA SER A 230 17.47 -15.48 22.45
C SER A 230 18.76 -14.95 21.78
N ASP A 231 19.92 -15.20 22.40
CA ASP A 231 21.25 -14.92 21.85
C ASP A 231 21.43 -13.49 21.31
N GLY A 232 21.19 -12.49 22.17
CA GLY A 232 21.56 -11.09 21.92
C GLY A 232 20.52 -10.22 21.21
N ILE A 233 19.36 -10.75 20.79
CA ILE A 233 18.29 -9.96 20.15
C ILE A 233 17.06 -9.91 21.05
N SER A 234 16.72 -8.73 21.58
CA SER A 234 15.48 -8.55 22.34
C SER A 234 14.27 -8.41 21.43
N LEU A 235 13.08 -8.74 21.95
CA LEU A 235 11.84 -8.56 21.21
C LEU A 235 11.55 -7.08 20.94
N GLU A 236 11.89 -6.19 21.89
CA GLU A 236 11.71 -4.75 21.67
C GLU A 236 12.60 -4.22 20.54
N ASP A 237 13.84 -4.71 20.46
CA ASP A 237 14.77 -4.34 19.39
C ASP A 237 14.25 -4.83 18.03
N TYR A 238 13.84 -6.09 17.95
CA TYR A 238 13.19 -6.65 16.76
C TYR A 238 12.00 -5.80 16.30
N MET A 239 11.09 -5.47 17.21
CA MET A 239 9.89 -4.68 16.93
C MET A 239 10.20 -3.25 16.51
N LEU A 240 11.26 -2.65 17.05
CA LEU A 240 11.71 -1.32 16.66
C LEU A 240 12.22 -1.31 15.21
N TYR A 241 13.12 -2.23 14.84
CA TYR A 241 13.72 -2.25 13.51
C TYR A 241 12.73 -2.66 12.42
N ILE A 242 11.83 -3.61 12.68
CA ILE A 242 10.79 -3.98 11.72
C ILE A 242 9.80 -2.83 11.46
N PHE A 243 9.46 -2.06 12.49
CA PHE A 243 8.56 -0.92 12.33
C PHE A 243 9.25 0.22 11.56
N ARG A 244 10.50 0.54 11.91
CA ARG A 244 11.31 1.49 11.14
C ARG A 244 11.45 1.08 9.68
N ASP A 245 11.63 -0.20 9.38
CA ASP A 245 11.66 -0.72 8.02
C ASP A 245 10.32 -0.48 7.28
N SER A 246 9.17 -0.72 7.92
CA SER A 246 7.86 -0.40 7.34
C SER A 246 7.70 1.11 7.07
N VAL A 247 8.16 1.97 7.97
CA VAL A 247 8.18 3.43 7.75
C VAL A 247 9.08 3.78 6.56
N ARG A 248 10.27 3.15 6.45
CA ARG A 248 11.18 3.35 5.31
C ARG A 248 10.57 2.90 3.99
N LYS A 249 9.81 1.81 3.94
CA LYS A 249 9.09 1.41 2.72
C LYS A 249 8.11 2.49 2.23
N VAL A 250 7.44 3.20 3.15
CA VAL A 250 6.59 4.36 2.80
C VAL A 250 7.44 5.50 2.24
N VAL A 251 8.57 5.80 2.89
CA VAL A 251 9.51 6.83 2.42
C VAL A 251 10.02 6.51 1.01
N ASP A 252 10.47 5.28 0.80
CA ASP A 252 11.00 4.79 -0.47
C ASP A 252 9.93 4.86 -1.58
N TYR A 253 8.68 4.53 -1.26
CA TYR A 253 7.55 4.66 -2.20
C TYR A 253 7.37 6.09 -2.72
N PHE A 254 7.36 7.08 -1.82
CA PHE A 254 7.16 8.49 -2.22
C PHE A 254 8.43 9.15 -2.78
N THR A 255 9.63 8.66 -2.44
CA THR A 255 10.91 9.24 -2.91
C THR A 255 11.39 8.64 -4.24
N SER A 256 11.26 7.33 -4.45
CA SER A 256 11.72 6.61 -5.66
C SER A 256 11.07 7.10 -6.96
N HIS A 257 9.91 7.76 -6.87
CA HIS A 257 9.23 8.36 -8.01
C HIS A 257 9.81 9.71 -8.42
N SER A 258 10.35 10.47 -7.47
CA SER A 258 10.96 11.78 -7.74
C SER A 258 12.18 11.68 -8.64
N THR A 259 12.89 10.54 -8.62
CA THR A 259 14.07 10.31 -9.45
C THR A 259 13.73 9.83 -10.86
N ARG A 260 12.55 9.21 -11.06
CA ARG A 260 12.14 8.65 -12.37
C ARG A 260 11.48 9.66 -13.29
N THR A 261 10.78 10.66 -12.77
CA THR A 261 10.04 11.64 -13.58
C THR A 261 10.75 12.99 -13.75
N GLY A 262 11.94 13.16 -13.16
CA GLY A 262 12.67 14.45 -13.17
C GLY A 262 12.02 15.58 -12.37
N SER A 263 10.76 15.40 -11.94
CA SER A 263 10.03 16.29 -11.04
C SER A 263 10.22 15.83 -9.59
N GLN A 264 10.78 16.68 -8.73
CA GLN A 264 10.72 16.42 -7.29
C GLN A 264 9.24 16.37 -6.86
N ASN A 265 8.75 15.20 -6.47
CA ASN A 265 7.45 15.08 -5.84
C ASN A 265 7.57 15.58 -4.39
N VAL A 266 7.64 16.90 -4.25
CA VAL A 266 7.60 17.57 -2.96
C VAL A 266 6.17 17.52 -2.43
N LEU A 267 6.02 17.01 -1.20
CA LEU A 267 4.77 17.10 -0.47
C LEU A 267 4.55 18.57 -0.08
N LYS A 268 3.34 19.10 -0.26
CA LYS A 268 3.00 20.41 0.30
C LYS A 268 2.87 20.32 1.82
N LYS A 269 2.23 19.27 2.32
CA LYS A 269 1.98 19.08 3.76
C LYS A 269 2.25 17.63 4.18
N LEU A 270 3.07 17.45 5.22
CA LEU A 270 3.28 16.18 5.89
C LEU A 270 2.81 16.29 7.33
N LYS A 271 1.74 15.58 7.68
CA LYS A 271 1.24 15.44 9.05
C LYS A 271 1.62 14.07 9.57
N VAL A 272 2.21 14.01 10.77
CA VAL A 272 2.56 12.78 11.46
C VAL A 272 1.78 12.74 12.77
N SER A 273 1.03 11.66 12.95
CA SER A 273 0.23 11.38 14.13
C SER A 273 0.66 10.06 14.74
N VAL A 274 0.86 10.03 16.06
CA VAL A 274 1.32 8.83 16.77
C VAL A 274 0.30 8.44 17.83
N SER A 275 -0.15 7.19 17.79
CA SER A 275 -0.88 6.55 18.87
C SER A 275 0.07 5.63 19.65
N VAL A 276 -0.12 5.51 20.96
CA VAL A 276 0.71 4.67 21.83
C VAL A 276 -0.16 3.62 22.50
N ALA A 277 0.05 2.35 22.17
CA ALA A 277 -0.45 1.21 22.91
C ALA A 277 0.49 0.91 24.09
N ARG A 278 -0.07 0.45 25.21
CA ARG A 278 0.67 0.21 26.46
C ARG A 278 0.84 -1.28 26.72
N ASP A 279 1.33 -1.99 25.72
CA ASP A 279 1.63 -3.42 25.88
C ASP A 279 3.04 -3.65 26.45
N TRP A 280 3.87 -2.59 26.48
CA TRP A 280 5.25 -2.61 26.96
C TRP A 280 5.43 -1.82 28.27
N SER A 281 6.30 -2.32 29.14
CA SER A 281 6.68 -1.69 30.42
C SER A 281 7.73 -0.58 30.26
N TRP A 282 7.67 0.19 29.17
CA TRP A 282 8.63 1.27 28.92
C TRP A 282 8.46 2.41 29.94
N SER A 283 9.58 2.97 30.38
CA SER A 283 9.60 4.26 31.05
C SER A 283 9.26 5.41 30.09
N SER A 284 8.93 6.59 30.63
CA SER A 284 8.62 7.76 29.82
C SER A 284 9.75 8.19 28.88
N GLU A 285 11.03 8.06 29.26
CA GLU A 285 12.15 8.44 28.37
C GLU A 285 12.45 7.37 27.31
N GLU A 286 12.20 6.09 27.61
CA GLU A 286 12.26 5.03 26.61
C GLU A 286 11.21 5.27 25.53
N LEU A 287 9.98 5.62 25.92
CA LEU A 287 8.91 5.97 24.99
C LEU A 287 9.25 7.19 24.12
N VAL A 288 9.82 8.27 24.70
CA VAL A 288 10.29 9.42 23.88
C VAL A 288 11.29 8.93 22.82
N THR A 289 12.23 8.09 23.24
CA THR A 289 13.31 7.61 22.35
C THR A 289 12.75 6.75 21.22
N VAL A 290 11.88 5.78 21.53
CA VAL A 290 11.23 4.90 20.55
C VAL A 290 10.39 5.70 19.55
N LEU A 291 9.59 6.65 20.04
CA LEU A 291 8.74 7.49 19.18
C LEU A 291 9.58 8.24 18.14
N PHE A 292 10.66 8.92 18.59
CA PHE A 292 11.50 9.68 17.67
C PHE A 292 12.40 8.81 16.80
N LEU A 293 12.74 7.59 17.23
CA LEU A 293 13.36 6.61 16.35
C LEU A 293 12.39 6.20 15.24
N ILE A 294 11.14 5.88 15.54
CA ILE A 294 10.20 5.41 14.50
C ILE A 294 9.89 6.52 13.47
N VAL A 295 9.83 7.79 13.90
CA VAL A 295 9.52 8.92 12.99
C VAL A 295 10.73 9.52 12.29
N GLU A 296 11.96 9.19 12.69
CA GLU A 296 13.20 9.71 12.09
C GLU A 296 13.26 9.45 10.56
N PRO A 297 12.97 8.24 10.02
CA PRO A 297 13.05 8.01 8.58
C PRO A 297 12.14 8.92 7.75
N LEU A 298 11.00 9.36 8.29
CA LEU A 298 10.08 10.27 7.62
C LEU A 298 10.70 11.63 7.30
N GLN A 299 11.82 11.97 7.94
CA GLN A 299 12.54 13.20 7.62
C GLN A 299 13.11 13.22 6.20
N LEU A 300 13.27 12.06 5.56
CA LEU A 300 13.70 11.92 4.17
C LEU A 300 12.63 12.35 3.16
N LEU A 301 11.35 12.46 3.57
CA LEU A 301 10.29 12.97 2.71
C LEU A 301 10.43 14.48 2.54
N SER A 302 10.62 14.96 1.30
CA SER A 302 10.61 16.39 1.02
C SER A 302 9.20 16.94 1.24
N ALA A 303 9.06 17.91 2.15
CA ALA A 303 7.78 18.52 2.46
C ALA A 303 7.94 20.01 2.82
N ASP A 304 7.10 20.88 2.25
CA ASP A 304 7.12 22.33 2.52
C ASP A 304 6.72 22.62 3.97
N CYS A 305 5.64 21.97 4.42
CA CYS A 305 5.10 22.10 5.77
C CYS A 305 5.08 20.75 6.49
N ARG A 306 5.57 20.72 7.73
CA ARG A 306 5.56 19.54 8.59
C ARG A 306 4.76 19.79 9.85
N PHE A 307 3.90 18.84 10.21
CA PHE A 307 3.10 18.87 11.41
C PHE A 307 3.35 17.59 12.21
N PHE A 308 3.58 17.73 13.50
CA PHE A 308 3.69 16.63 14.44
C PHE A 308 2.60 16.79 15.49
N THR A 309 1.56 15.98 15.41
CA THR A 309 0.45 16.05 16.38
C THR A 309 0.90 15.52 17.73
N LYS A 310 0.21 15.94 18.80
CA LYS A 310 0.48 15.38 20.13
C LYS A 310 0.12 13.89 20.12
N PRO A 311 0.98 13.00 20.64
CA PRO A 311 0.66 11.59 20.74
C PRO A 311 -0.59 11.37 21.58
N VAL A 312 -1.39 10.37 21.20
CA VAL A 312 -2.64 9.99 21.85
C VAL A 312 -2.59 8.53 22.27
N SER A 313 -3.51 8.11 23.15
CA SER A 313 -3.64 6.69 23.50
C SER A 313 -4.09 5.91 22.28
N GLY A 314 -3.37 4.84 21.94
CA GLY A 314 -3.74 3.83 20.95
C GLY A 314 -4.37 2.60 21.59
N GLY A 315 -4.80 1.64 20.77
CA GLY A 315 -5.36 0.36 21.22
C GLY A 315 -6.80 0.08 20.77
N ARG A 316 -6.96 -1.00 19.99
CA ARG A 316 -8.22 -1.72 19.73
C ARG A 316 -8.43 -2.90 20.70
N HIS A 317 -7.90 -2.85 21.92
CA HIS A 317 -8.18 -3.89 22.90
C HIS A 317 -9.48 -3.56 23.64
N LEU A 318 -10.56 -4.16 23.14
CA LEU A 318 -11.92 -4.12 23.69
C LEU A 318 -12.02 -4.60 25.16
N PHE A 319 -10.95 -5.15 25.72
CA PHE A 319 -10.96 -5.70 27.07
C PHE A 319 -9.58 -5.48 27.72
N LEU A 320 -9.55 -4.82 28.89
CA LEU A 320 -8.53 -4.91 29.96
C LEU A 320 -7.56 -3.74 30.27
N GLN A 321 -7.57 -2.58 29.59
CA GLN A 321 -6.78 -1.42 30.08
C GLN A 321 -7.58 -0.12 30.15
N GLU A 322 -7.55 0.56 31.30
CA GLU A 322 -8.23 1.82 31.52
C GLU A 322 -7.61 2.95 30.67
N PRO A 323 -8.37 3.61 29.78
CA PRO A 323 -7.88 4.71 28.94
C PRO A 323 -7.22 5.87 29.72
N ARG A 324 -7.61 6.04 31.00
CA ARG A 324 -7.07 7.07 31.90
C ARG A 324 -5.60 6.87 32.27
N GLN A 325 -5.14 5.63 32.41
CA GLN A 325 -3.75 5.39 32.80
C GLN A 325 -2.79 5.64 31.63
N ASN A 326 -3.22 5.34 30.40
CA ASN A 326 -2.45 5.60 29.19
C ASN A 326 -2.31 7.10 28.90
N SER A 327 -3.37 7.89 29.12
CA SER A 327 -3.29 9.35 28.95
C SER A 327 -2.33 10.01 29.93
N ILE A 328 -2.31 9.58 31.20
CA ILE A 328 -1.34 10.04 32.22
C ILE A 328 0.08 9.68 31.80
N TYR A 329 0.30 8.45 31.34
CA TYR A 329 1.61 7.98 30.89
C TYR A 329 2.15 8.81 29.70
N ILE A 330 1.29 9.08 28.71
CA ILE A 330 1.62 9.95 27.57
C ILE A 330 1.88 11.38 28.03
N ALA A 331 1.08 11.93 28.94
CA ALA A 331 1.31 13.26 29.49
C ALA A 331 2.66 13.36 30.22
N ASN A 332 3.04 12.33 30.98
CA ASN A 332 4.34 12.27 31.67
C ASN A 332 5.50 12.20 30.67
N MET A 333 5.34 11.47 29.56
CA MET A 333 6.29 11.45 28.46
C MET A 333 6.45 12.84 27.83
N GLN A 334 5.34 13.55 27.55
CA GLN A 334 5.37 14.88 26.95
C GLN A 334 6.04 15.93 27.86
N LYS A 335 5.99 15.77 29.18
CA LYS A 335 6.66 16.64 30.16
C LYS A 335 8.18 16.43 30.22
N ARG A 336 8.72 15.36 29.64
CA ARG A 336 10.18 15.12 29.65
C ARG A 336 10.90 16.16 28.80
N LYS A 337 11.99 16.74 29.33
CA LYS A 337 12.81 17.74 28.64
C LYS A 337 13.26 17.32 27.23
N ALA A 338 13.46 16.02 27.00
CA ALA A 338 13.86 15.48 25.71
C ALA A 338 12.76 15.58 24.63
N TYR A 339 11.48 15.47 25.00
CA TYR A 339 10.36 15.45 24.06
C TYR A 339 10.21 16.76 23.25
N PRO A 340 10.06 17.96 23.87
CA PRO A 340 9.91 19.19 23.10
C PRO A 340 11.15 19.47 22.24
N LYS A 341 12.35 19.17 22.75
CA LYS A 341 13.62 19.32 22.02
C LYS A 341 13.64 18.46 20.75
N LEU A 342 13.35 17.17 20.86
CA LEU A 342 13.33 16.26 19.70
C LEU A 342 12.19 16.59 18.73
N ARG A 343 11.03 17.04 19.23
CA ARG A 343 9.90 17.48 18.40
C ARG A 343 10.26 18.70 17.55
N GLU A 344 10.82 19.74 18.17
CA GLU A 344 11.23 20.96 17.48
C GLU A 344 12.33 20.66 16.46
N GLN A 345 13.31 19.84 16.83
CA GLN A 345 14.36 19.38 15.92
C GLN A 345 13.75 18.67 14.71
N TRP A 346 12.83 17.72 14.91
CA TRP A 346 12.19 17.00 13.80
C TRP A 346 11.39 17.93 12.87
N LEU A 347 10.70 18.93 13.42
CA LEU A 347 9.94 19.92 12.65
C LEU A 347 10.82 20.87 11.84
N ASN A 348 12.01 21.20 12.34
CA ASN A 348 12.90 22.21 11.74
C ASN A 348 13.91 21.65 10.72
N VAL A 349 13.95 20.33 10.50
CA VAL A 349 14.88 19.68 9.54
C VAL A 349 14.78 20.27 8.12
N SER A 350 13.59 20.70 7.68
CA SER A 350 13.42 21.31 6.34
C SER A 350 13.90 22.75 6.24
N LYS A 351 13.99 23.48 7.38
CA LYS A 351 14.36 24.91 7.41
C LYS A 351 15.85 25.15 7.55
N ASN A 352 16.61 24.19 8.08
CA ASN A 352 18.04 24.36 8.31
C ASN A 352 18.83 23.06 8.03
N PRO A 353 19.16 22.79 6.75
CA PRO A 353 19.79 21.53 6.34
C PRO A 353 21.18 21.30 6.96
N GLU A 354 21.94 22.38 7.15
CA GLU A 354 23.34 22.32 7.62
C GLU A 354 23.44 22.12 9.14
N ALA A 355 22.57 22.77 9.92
CA ALA A 355 22.48 22.55 11.37
C ALA A 355 21.96 21.14 11.75
N SER A 356 21.39 20.42 10.77
CA SER A 356 20.76 19.11 10.92
C SER A 356 21.64 17.92 10.51
N SER A 357 22.90 18.16 10.08
CA SER A 357 23.81 17.10 9.59
C SER A 357 24.06 15.97 10.60
N VAL A 358 23.99 16.28 11.90
CA VAL A 358 24.17 15.32 13.00
C VAL A 358 22.94 14.42 13.21
N PHE A 359 21.78 14.81 12.67
CA PHE A 359 20.47 14.19 12.92
C PHE A 359 19.80 13.60 11.69
N ARG A 360 20.44 13.70 10.52
CA ARG A 360 19.83 13.20 9.29
C ARG A 360 19.78 11.67 9.37
N PRO A 361 18.63 11.03 9.09
CA PRO A 361 18.59 9.59 8.93
C PRO A 361 19.65 9.19 7.92
N GLN A 362 20.48 8.21 8.31
CA GLN A 362 21.47 7.67 7.39
C GLN A 362 20.73 7.18 6.15
N ASN A 363 21.21 7.64 4.99
CA ASN A 363 20.82 7.15 3.69
C ASN A 363 21.90 6.15 3.30
N PRO A 364 21.69 4.84 3.53
CA PRO A 364 22.75 3.86 3.38
C PRO A 364 23.22 3.79 1.93
N GLN A 365 24.41 3.26 1.73
CA GLN A 365 24.98 3.09 0.41
C GLN A 365 24.03 2.31 -0.51
N PRO A 366 23.99 2.63 -1.82
CA PRO A 366 23.12 1.94 -2.77
C PRO A 366 23.30 0.41 -2.76
N ALA A 367 24.52 -0.07 -2.48
CA ALA A 367 24.83 -1.50 -2.35
C ALA A 367 24.10 -2.13 -1.15
N VAL A 368 24.15 -1.51 0.02
CA VAL A 368 23.47 -1.95 1.25
C VAL A 368 21.95 -2.01 1.03
N ARG A 369 21.39 -0.96 0.42
CA ARG A 369 19.96 -0.93 0.04
C ARG A 369 19.59 -2.03 -0.94
N SER A 370 20.36 -2.19 -2.01
CA SER A 370 20.11 -3.22 -3.02
C SER A 370 20.12 -4.61 -2.41
N ALA A 371 21.07 -4.88 -1.51
CA ALA A 371 21.19 -6.16 -0.83
C ALA A 371 20.01 -6.45 0.11
N LEU A 372 19.57 -5.47 0.92
CA LEU A 372 18.38 -5.63 1.78
C LEU A 372 17.12 -5.87 0.94
N ASN A 373 16.93 -5.14 -0.16
CA ASN A 373 15.79 -5.32 -1.06
C ASN A 373 15.78 -6.71 -1.70
N LYS A 374 16.94 -7.23 -2.12
CA LYS A 374 17.08 -8.60 -2.64
C LYS A 374 16.77 -9.65 -1.58
N LEU A 375 17.19 -9.41 -0.33
CA LEU A 375 16.89 -10.31 0.79
C LEU A 375 15.39 -10.33 1.10
N ASP A 376 14.74 -9.16 1.13
CA ASP A 376 13.29 -9.06 1.29
C ASP A 376 12.56 -9.80 0.15
N ALA A 377 13.02 -9.64 -1.10
CA ALA A 377 12.44 -10.34 -2.26
C ALA A 377 12.61 -11.87 -2.16
N LEU A 378 13.78 -12.36 -1.70
CA LEU A 378 14.00 -13.78 -1.45
C LEU A 378 13.06 -14.30 -0.36
N VAL A 379 12.96 -13.60 0.76
CA VAL A 379 12.08 -14.00 1.87
C VAL A 379 10.61 -14.02 1.43
N GLN A 380 10.19 -13.07 0.59
CA GLN A 380 8.86 -13.08 -0.02
C GLN A 380 8.66 -14.29 -0.91
N LEU A 381 9.61 -14.59 -1.80
CA LEU A 381 9.57 -15.77 -2.68
C LEU A 381 9.45 -17.06 -1.87
N LEU A 382 10.27 -17.22 -0.84
CA LEU A 382 10.23 -18.41 0.04
C LEU A 382 8.88 -18.57 0.73
N ARG A 383 8.24 -17.47 1.13
CA ARG A 383 6.89 -17.49 1.73
C ARG A 383 5.82 -17.87 0.71
N MET A 384 5.94 -17.39 -0.52
CA MET A 384 5.02 -17.75 -1.61
C MET A 384 5.11 -19.23 -1.95
N GLU A 385 6.34 -19.74 -2.12
CA GLU A 385 6.56 -21.16 -2.39
C GLU A 385 6.03 -22.03 -1.24
N ASN A 386 6.30 -21.65 0.02
CA ASN A 386 5.81 -22.41 1.16
C ASN A 386 4.27 -22.44 1.27
N LYS A 387 3.59 -21.42 0.75
CA LYS A 387 2.12 -21.36 0.67
C LYS A 387 1.55 -22.27 -0.42
N ASN A 388 2.20 -22.31 -1.59
CA ASN A 388 1.69 -23.01 -2.76
C ASN A 388 2.12 -24.48 -2.81
N ASN A 389 3.36 -24.77 -2.41
CA ASN A 389 3.99 -26.08 -2.45
C ASN A 389 4.89 -26.24 -1.22
N PHE A 390 4.40 -26.84 -0.13
CA PHE A 390 5.25 -27.11 1.03
C PHE A 390 6.39 -28.05 0.63
N GLN A 391 7.61 -27.52 0.50
CA GLN A 391 8.80 -28.30 0.21
C GLN A 391 9.62 -28.53 1.49
N PRO A 392 9.99 -29.79 1.81
CA PRO A 392 10.79 -30.10 3.00
C PRO A 392 12.12 -29.34 3.09
N TRP A 393 12.75 -29.05 1.95
CA TRP A 393 14.04 -28.32 1.92
C TRP A 393 13.90 -26.85 2.33
N MET A 394 12.74 -26.22 2.09
CA MET A 394 12.48 -24.84 2.56
C MET A 394 12.42 -24.80 4.09
N ALA A 395 11.81 -25.82 4.70
CA ALA A 395 11.71 -25.95 6.14
C ALA A 395 13.03 -26.34 6.83
N SER A 396 14.05 -26.79 6.07
CA SER A 396 15.39 -27.11 6.58
C SER A 396 16.39 -25.97 6.37
N ALA A 397 16.49 -25.41 5.17
CA ALA A 397 17.51 -24.41 4.82
C ALA A 397 17.17 -23.00 5.30
N PHE A 398 15.90 -22.63 5.21
CA PHE A 398 15.42 -21.26 5.40
C PHE A 398 14.43 -21.13 6.56
N ARG A 399 14.57 -22.00 7.57
CA ARG A 399 13.74 -21.91 8.77
C ARG A 399 14.04 -20.62 9.52
N ASP A 400 12.98 -19.91 9.94
CA ASP A 400 13.05 -18.70 10.78
C ASP A 400 13.96 -17.59 10.20
N MET A 401 13.76 -17.25 8.92
CA MET A 401 14.40 -16.12 8.23
C MET A 401 14.21 -14.74 8.91
N ALA A 402 13.33 -14.65 9.92
CA ALA A 402 13.12 -13.43 10.71
C ALA A 402 14.40 -12.92 11.37
N ARG A 403 15.27 -13.82 11.87
CA ARG A 403 16.53 -13.44 12.55
C ARG A 403 17.56 -12.87 11.57
N PRO A 404 17.93 -13.54 10.45
CA PRO A 404 18.80 -12.94 9.43
C PRO A 404 18.28 -11.63 8.88
N LEU A 405 16.96 -11.53 8.66
CA LEU A 405 16.34 -10.31 8.15
C LEU A 405 16.39 -9.17 9.17
N HIS A 406 16.22 -9.47 10.47
CA HIS A 406 16.45 -8.49 11.54
C HIS A 406 17.88 -7.97 11.53
N LEU A 407 18.87 -8.88 11.54
CA LEU A 407 20.29 -8.50 11.50
C LEU A 407 20.63 -7.68 10.25
N ALA A 408 20.02 -7.99 9.11
CA ALA A 408 20.17 -7.20 7.89
C ALA A 408 19.58 -5.79 8.01
N ARG A 409 18.46 -5.61 8.72
CA ARG A 409 17.89 -4.27 9.02
C ARG A 409 18.79 -3.48 9.96
N VAL A 410 19.37 -4.14 10.98
CA VAL A 410 20.36 -3.50 11.87
C VAL A 410 21.57 -3.04 11.07
N ALA A 411 22.12 -3.92 10.23
CA ALA A 411 23.25 -3.59 9.36
C ALA A 411 22.91 -2.45 8.38
N TYR A 412 21.69 -2.44 7.83
CA TYR A 412 21.21 -1.34 6.98
C TYR A 412 21.18 0.01 7.71
N GLU A 413 20.71 0.06 8.96
CA GLU A 413 20.66 1.29 9.75
C GLU A 413 22.02 1.83 10.18
N ASN A 414 23.05 0.98 10.14
CA ASN A 414 24.43 1.28 10.47
C ASN A 414 25.34 1.41 9.23
N ASP A 415 24.78 1.29 8.01
CA ASP A 415 25.53 1.24 6.74
C ASP A 415 26.63 0.17 6.70
N ASP A 416 26.41 -0.98 7.35
CA ASP A 416 27.38 -2.07 7.47
C ASP A 416 27.25 -3.08 6.31
N LEU A 417 27.94 -2.79 5.21
CA LEU A 417 28.01 -3.67 4.05
C LEU A 417 28.68 -5.02 4.37
N ALA A 418 29.65 -5.06 5.30
CA ALA A 418 30.36 -6.28 5.63
C ALA A 418 29.43 -7.28 6.32
N MET A 419 28.60 -6.81 7.26
CA MET A 419 27.61 -7.64 7.94
C MET A 419 26.55 -8.17 6.97
N ILE A 420 26.05 -7.33 6.06
CA ILE A 420 25.10 -7.77 5.03
C ILE A 420 25.70 -8.87 4.14
N ASN A 421 26.95 -8.70 3.69
CA ASN A 421 27.61 -9.72 2.88
C ASN A 421 27.80 -11.04 3.64
N ARG A 422 28.09 -11.00 4.95
CA ARG A 422 28.14 -12.21 5.80
C ARG A 422 26.79 -12.91 5.88
N ILE A 423 25.70 -12.14 6.03
CA ILE A 423 24.33 -12.69 6.03
C ILE A 423 24.02 -13.37 4.69
N LEU A 424 24.35 -12.73 3.57
CA LEU A 424 24.14 -13.30 2.23
C LEU A 424 24.95 -14.59 2.01
N GLU A 425 26.22 -14.62 2.42
CA GLU A 425 27.03 -15.84 2.34
C GLU A 425 26.50 -16.94 3.26
N ALA A 426 26.02 -16.63 4.47
CA ALA A 426 25.40 -17.61 5.36
C ALA A 426 24.15 -18.26 4.73
N ILE A 427 23.28 -17.45 4.12
CA ILE A 427 22.08 -17.92 3.40
C ILE A 427 22.48 -18.83 2.24
N LYS A 428 23.46 -18.41 1.44
CA LYS A 428 23.99 -19.20 0.31
C LYS A 428 24.59 -20.53 0.77
N LEU A 429 25.38 -20.54 1.84
CA LEU A 429 25.97 -21.75 2.40
C LEU A 429 24.91 -22.72 2.92
N ARG A 430 23.88 -22.22 3.61
CA ARG A 430 22.74 -23.07 4.05
C ARG A 430 22.00 -23.69 2.88
N TRP A 431 21.75 -22.92 1.82
CA TRP A 431 21.13 -23.44 0.60
C TRP A 431 21.94 -24.56 -0.03
N ILE A 432 23.24 -24.32 -0.26
CA ILE A 432 24.15 -25.31 -0.85
C ILE A 432 24.16 -26.59 -0.01
N ASN A 433 24.26 -26.48 1.31
CA ASN A 433 24.30 -27.63 2.21
C ASN A 433 22.97 -28.39 2.25
N ALA A 434 21.84 -27.68 2.27
CA ALA A 434 20.53 -28.32 2.21
C ALA A 434 20.34 -29.08 0.89
N ASN A 435 20.75 -28.50 -0.24
CA ASN A 435 20.67 -29.15 -1.54
C ASN A 435 21.56 -30.40 -1.60
N ARG A 436 22.81 -30.30 -1.11
CA ARG A 436 23.72 -31.46 -1.02
C ARG A 436 23.17 -32.58 -0.12
N LYS A 437 22.56 -32.23 1.03
CA LYS A 437 21.93 -33.21 1.94
C LYS A 437 20.73 -33.89 1.28
N HIS A 438 19.92 -33.14 0.54
CA HIS A 438 18.80 -33.69 -0.22
C HIS A 438 19.28 -34.66 -1.32
N GLN A 439 20.28 -34.26 -2.10
CA GLN A 439 20.90 -35.12 -3.12
C GLN A 439 21.52 -36.39 -2.51
N ALA A 440 22.19 -36.29 -1.36
CA ALA A 440 22.72 -37.45 -0.64
C ALA A 440 21.61 -38.42 -0.22
N SER A 441 20.48 -37.92 0.28
CA SER A 441 19.32 -38.76 0.64
C SER A 441 18.72 -39.46 -0.58
N ILE A 442 18.59 -38.76 -1.71
CA ILE A 442 18.11 -39.35 -2.97
C ILE A 442 19.08 -40.45 -3.42
N ARG A 443 20.40 -40.20 -3.33
CA ARG A 443 21.42 -41.19 -3.66
C ARG A 443 21.33 -42.44 -2.78
N THR A 444 21.08 -42.29 -1.48
CA THR A 444 20.89 -43.44 -0.58
C THR A 444 19.67 -44.27 -0.98
N VAL A 445 18.52 -43.64 -1.25
CA VAL A 445 17.31 -44.35 -1.70
C VAL A 445 17.56 -45.05 -3.03
N LYS A 446 18.20 -44.36 -3.99
CA LYS A 446 18.61 -44.96 -5.27
C LYS A 446 19.48 -46.19 -5.06
N ASN A 447 20.52 -46.11 -4.24
CA ASN A 447 21.42 -47.23 -3.97
C ASN A 447 20.68 -48.40 -3.32
N SER A 448 19.72 -48.13 -2.42
CA SER A 448 18.86 -49.17 -1.84
C SER A 448 17.95 -49.83 -2.87
N ILE A 449 17.34 -49.05 -3.78
CA ILE A 449 16.51 -49.59 -4.87
C ILE A 449 17.36 -50.40 -5.85
N ALA A 450 18.54 -49.91 -6.23
CA ALA A 450 19.48 -50.64 -7.09
C ALA A 450 19.88 -51.98 -6.43
N GLY A 451 20.22 -51.98 -5.14
CA GLY A 451 20.52 -53.21 -4.40
C GLY A 451 19.34 -54.18 -4.27
N MET A 452 18.10 -53.67 -4.24
CA MET A 452 16.89 -54.52 -4.30
C MET A 452 16.71 -55.16 -5.68
N LEU A 453 17.02 -54.45 -6.76
CA LEU A 453 16.85 -54.95 -8.13
C LEU A 453 17.99 -55.91 -8.52
N GLU A 454 19.21 -55.67 -8.03
CA GLU A 454 20.36 -56.55 -8.27
C GLU A 454 20.22 -57.90 -7.54
N SER A 455 19.56 -57.94 -6.37
CA SER A 455 19.41 -59.16 -5.56
C SER A 455 18.41 -60.20 -6.11
N ASN A 456 17.67 -59.88 -7.19
CA ASN A 456 16.79 -60.82 -7.89
C ASN A 456 17.46 -61.56 -9.06
N THR A 457 18.74 -61.31 -9.35
CA THR A 457 19.44 -61.96 -10.49
C THR A 457 20.19 -63.26 -10.15
N THR A 458 20.03 -63.78 -8.93
CA THR A 458 20.63 -65.08 -8.51
C THR A 458 19.67 -66.26 -8.52
N TYR A 459 18.70 -66.30 -9.45
CA TYR A 459 18.00 -67.54 -9.79
C TYR A 459 17.95 -67.76 -11.30
N GLY A 460 18.74 -68.75 -11.75
CA GLY A 460 18.48 -69.52 -12.95
C GLY A 460 19.02 -68.92 -14.24
N GLN A 461 20.13 -69.51 -14.73
CA GLN A 461 20.40 -69.57 -16.16
C GLN A 461 19.14 -70.10 -16.87
N HIS A 462 18.52 -69.28 -17.71
CA HIS A 462 17.88 -69.74 -18.93
C HIS A 462 18.08 -68.71 -20.02
N ASP A 463 18.81 -69.15 -21.04
CA ASP A 463 19.03 -68.46 -22.31
C ASP A 463 17.70 -68.13 -22.99
N GLY A 464 17.58 -66.89 -23.48
CA GLY A 464 16.53 -66.50 -24.43
C GLY A 464 16.02 -65.08 -24.25
N ASP A 465 16.52 -64.17 -25.10
CA ASP A 465 15.90 -62.89 -25.49
C ASP A 465 15.11 -62.10 -24.43
N LEU A 466 15.84 -61.36 -23.59
CA LEU A 466 15.31 -60.14 -23.01
C LEU A 466 16.33 -59.02 -23.21
N GLN A 467 15.94 -58.01 -24.00
CA GLN A 467 16.62 -56.72 -24.08
C GLN A 467 16.96 -56.27 -22.66
N GLY A 468 18.26 -56.20 -22.34
CA GLY A 468 18.73 -55.88 -21.00
C GLY A 468 18.04 -54.62 -20.50
N GLU A 469 17.31 -54.73 -19.39
CA GLU A 469 16.69 -53.58 -18.77
C GLU A 469 17.76 -52.49 -18.57
N PRO A 470 17.49 -51.25 -19.02
CA PRO A 470 18.48 -50.19 -18.92
C PRO A 470 18.84 -50.00 -17.46
N SER A 471 20.13 -50.08 -17.15
CA SER A 471 20.60 -49.86 -15.79
C SER A 471 20.12 -48.49 -15.28
N LEU A 472 19.91 -48.36 -13.97
CA LEU A 472 19.51 -47.11 -13.33
C LEU A 472 20.49 -45.93 -13.60
N ALA A 473 21.69 -46.22 -14.11
CA ALA A 473 22.66 -45.23 -14.59
C ALA A 473 22.35 -44.73 -16.02
N MET A 474 21.75 -45.57 -16.88
CA MET A 474 21.33 -45.21 -18.24
C MET A 474 19.98 -44.48 -18.28
N LEU A 475 19.09 -44.73 -17.31
CA LEU A 475 17.79 -44.06 -17.21
C LEU A 475 17.88 -42.61 -16.71
N TYR A 476 18.97 -42.24 -16.03
CA TYR A 476 19.17 -40.90 -15.45
C TYR A 476 20.60 -40.38 -15.71
N PRO A 477 20.96 -40.08 -16.97
CA PRO A 477 22.32 -39.64 -17.33
C PRO A 477 22.66 -38.23 -16.85
N ASP A 478 21.67 -37.36 -16.68
CA ASP A 478 21.87 -35.91 -16.46
C ASP A 478 22.07 -35.50 -14.99
N GLU A 479 21.83 -36.39 -14.02
CA GLU A 479 21.87 -36.04 -12.59
C GLU A 479 23.23 -36.28 -11.90
N PHE A 480 24.21 -36.89 -12.59
CA PHE A 480 25.45 -37.40 -11.97
C PHE A 480 26.74 -36.75 -12.47
N GLY A 481 26.78 -35.41 -12.52
CA GLY A 481 28.06 -34.72 -12.46
C GLY A 481 28.71 -34.95 -11.09
N ASN A 482 29.99 -35.38 -11.06
CA ASN A 482 30.79 -35.60 -9.86
C ASN A 482 30.70 -34.40 -8.89
N LEU A 483 29.76 -34.48 -7.95
CA LEU A 483 29.65 -33.56 -6.83
C LEU A 483 30.51 -34.11 -5.71
N ASP A 484 31.63 -33.43 -5.48
CA ASP A 484 32.58 -33.73 -4.43
C ASP A 484 31.91 -33.53 -3.06
N LEU A 485 31.42 -34.63 -2.47
CA LEU A 485 30.72 -34.64 -1.18
C LEU A 485 31.69 -34.44 0.00
N GLU A 486 33.01 -34.50 -0.23
CA GLU A 486 34.04 -34.44 0.81
C GLU A 486 34.17 -33.06 1.48
N GLN A 487 33.50 -32.03 0.98
CA GLN A 487 33.44 -30.71 1.63
C GLN A 487 32.02 -30.27 1.95
N LEU A 488 31.21 -31.15 2.56
CA LEU A 488 30.18 -30.69 3.48
C LEU A 488 30.91 -29.97 4.63
N ARG A 489 31.11 -28.65 4.50
CA ARG A 489 31.50 -27.85 5.67
C ARG A 489 30.46 -28.15 6.75
N PRO A 490 30.86 -28.41 8.00
CA PRO A 490 29.94 -28.70 9.08
C PRO A 490 29.16 -27.43 9.40
N VAL A 491 28.15 -27.09 8.58
CA VAL A 491 27.08 -26.20 9.00
C VAL A 491 26.10 -27.10 9.70
N TYR A 492 26.58 -27.48 10.87
CA TYR A 492 25.92 -28.08 12.00
C TYR A 492 24.47 -28.56 11.77
N ASP A 493 24.26 -29.86 11.94
CA ASP A 493 22.99 -30.43 12.39
C ASP A 493 22.71 -29.95 13.84
N HIS A 494 22.57 -28.63 14.03
CA HIS A 494 22.20 -28.07 15.31
C HIS A 494 20.76 -28.44 15.61
N LEU A 495 20.51 -28.81 16.87
CA LEU A 495 19.17 -29.01 17.44
C LEU A 495 18.27 -27.76 17.31
N GLN A 496 18.84 -26.59 16.96
CA GLN A 496 18.17 -25.28 16.93
C GLN A 496 18.49 -24.47 15.64
N PRO A 497 17.99 -24.90 14.47
CA PRO A 497 18.27 -24.25 13.17
C PRO A 497 17.80 -22.79 13.09
N TYR A 498 16.89 -22.36 13.97
CA TYR A 498 16.34 -21.01 14.04
C TYR A 498 17.29 -19.96 14.64
N LEU A 499 18.40 -20.38 15.25
CA LEU A 499 19.37 -19.45 15.87
C LEU A 499 20.36 -18.84 14.88
N TRP A 500 20.50 -19.41 13.68
CA TRP A 500 21.42 -18.89 12.66
C TRP A 500 22.84 -18.64 13.21
N LEU A 501 23.42 -19.65 13.88
CA LEU A 501 24.67 -19.52 14.64
C LEU A 501 25.88 -19.14 13.77
N GLU A 502 25.83 -19.41 12.46
CA GLU A 502 26.82 -18.91 11.51
C GLU A 502 26.78 -17.38 11.29
N ILE A 503 25.74 -16.70 11.81
CA ILE A 503 25.61 -15.23 11.82
C ILE A 503 25.70 -14.75 13.27
N SER A 504 26.83 -14.14 13.65
CA SER A 504 26.98 -13.54 14.97
C SER A 504 26.01 -12.35 15.13
N ALA A 505 25.25 -12.35 16.22
CA ALA A 505 24.43 -11.22 16.64
C ALA A 505 25.20 -10.24 17.56
N GLU A 506 26.49 -10.48 17.79
CA GLU A 506 27.30 -9.62 18.63
C GLU A 506 27.42 -8.21 18.02
N ASP A 507 27.11 -7.21 18.85
CA ASP A 507 27.27 -5.81 18.49
C ASP A 507 28.78 -5.50 18.32
N SER A 508 29.19 -5.19 17.10
CA SER A 508 30.58 -4.83 16.79
C SER A 508 30.99 -3.49 17.40
N VAL A 509 30.04 -2.71 17.91
CA VAL A 509 30.31 -1.41 18.51
C VAL A 509 30.73 -1.58 19.98
N PRO A 510 31.86 -1.01 20.40
CA PRO A 510 32.35 -1.11 21.78
C PRO A 510 31.31 -0.67 22.80
N LYS A 511 31.25 -1.31 23.97
CA LYS A 511 30.29 -1.00 25.03
C LYS A 511 30.70 0.28 25.78
N ARG A 512 29.74 0.93 26.42
CA ARG A 512 30.02 2.08 27.29
C ARG A 512 30.71 1.58 28.56
N GLY A 513 31.88 2.11 28.88
CA GLY A 513 32.72 1.65 30.00
C GLY A 513 33.92 0.80 29.56
N ASP A 514 33.99 0.40 28.29
CA ASP A 514 35.21 -0.18 27.73
C ASP A 514 36.36 0.85 27.77
N SER A 515 37.57 0.39 28.08
CA SER A 515 38.75 1.26 28.14
C SER A 515 39.01 1.95 26.80
N GLY A 516 39.19 3.28 26.83
CA GLY A 516 39.47 4.11 25.65
C GLY A 516 38.27 4.37 24.74
N VAL A 517 37.02 4.20 25.22
CA VAL A 517 35.81 4.44 24.42
C VAL A 517 35.09 5.72 24.86
N GLU A 518 34.94 6.66 23.93
CA GLU A 518 34.14 7.87 24.11
C GLU A 518 32.73 7.66 23.55
N TRP A 519 31.71 8.03 24.33
CA TRP A 519 30.31 7.93 23.94
C TRP A 519 29.63 9.29 24.00
N LYS A 520 28.95 9.68 22.92
CA LYS A 520 28.21 10.95 22.83
C LYS A 520 26.79 10.69 22.33
N ILE A 521 25.80 11.14 23.11
CA ILE A 521 24.39 11.07 22.72
C ILE A 521 24.06 12.26 21.83
N GLU A 522 23.55 11.98 20.65
CA GLU A 522 23.13 12.96 19.66
C GLU A 522 21.66 12.70 19.32
N GLY A 523 20.79 13.12 20.25
CA GLY A 523 19.33 12.88 20.30
C GLY A 523 18.94 11.41 20.16
N VAL A 524 18.50 10.96 18.99
CA VAL A 524 18.09 9.55 18.76
C VAL A 524 19.22 8.63 18.29
N ARG A 525 20.42 9.18 18.05
CA ARG A 525 21.61 8.41 17.72
C ARG A 525 22.66 8.56 18.80
N VAL A 526 23.60 7.63 18.79
CA VAL A 526 24.75 7.63 19.69
C VAL A 526 26.01 7.39 18.87
N ARG A 527 27.02 8.20 19.16
CA ARG A 527 28.34 8.14 18.55
C ARG A 527 29.31 7.54 19.55
N ALA A 528 29.94 6.43 19.18
CA ALA A 528 31.01 5.81 19.94
C ALA A 528 32.35 5.99 19.19
N ARG A 529 33.44 6.27 19.89
CA ARG A 529 34.79 6.37 19.33
C ARG A 529 35.78 5.55 20.15
N LYS A 530 36.63 4.77 19.48
CA LYS A 530 37.69 3.93 20.09
C LYS A 530 38.82 3.75 19.09
N GLY A 531 40.05 4.09 19.48
CA GLY A 531 41.25 3.85 18.66
C GLY A 531 41.17 4.45 17.24
N GLY A 532 40.61 5.66 17.10
CA GLY A 532 40.48 6.34 15.79
C GLY A 532 39.32 5.86 14.91
N ARG A 533 38.57 4.84 15.30
CA ARG A 533 37.32 4.43 14.64
C ARG A 533 36.11 5.08 15.29
N GLU A 534 35.14 5.46 14.47
CA GLU A 534 33.87 6.06 14.88
C GLU A 534 32.70 5.18 14.44
N TRP A 535 31.76 4.95 15.35
CA TRP A 535 30.52 4.23 15.08
C TRP A 535 29.34 5.14 15.41
N VAL A 536 28.35 5.19 14.52
CA VAL A 536 27.10 5.92 14.73
C VAL A 536 25.96 4.91 14.69
N ARG A 537 25.26 4.74 15.82
CA ARG A 537 24.17 3.78 15.97
C ARG A 537 22.89 4.42 16.50
N LEU A 538 21.78 3.73 16.35
CA LEU A 538 20.52 4.13 16.98
C LEU A 538 20.63 4.04 18.51
N LYS A 539 20.03 5.01 19.20
CA LYS A 539 19.87 4.99 20.66
C LYS A 539 18.75 4.01 21.04
N THR A 540 18.96 2.71 20.81
CA THR A 540 17.97 1.68 21.12
C THR A 540 17.62 1.65 22.61
N LEU A 541 16.55 0.93 22.97
CA LEU A 541 16.12 0.80 24.37
C LEU A 541 17.22 0.20 25.25
N GLU A 542 17.97 -0.78 24.74
CA GLU A 542 19.11 -1.34 25.46
C GLU A 542 20.15 -0.27 25.77
N VAL A 543 20.49 0.59 24.80
CA VAL A 543 21.39 1.71 25.00
C VAL A 543 20.84 2.66 26.06
N VAL A 544 19.56 3.05 25.99
CA VAL A 544 18.92 3.90 27.01
C VAL A 544 19.04 3.29 28.41
N ARG A 545 18.83 1.98 28.55
CA ARG A 545 18.95 1.26 29.82
C ARG A 545 20.39 1.23 30.34
N GLN A 546 21.38 0.99 29.47
CA GLN A 546 22.81 1.08 29.80
C GLN A 546 23.20 2.48 30.29
N PHE A 547 22.55 3.54 29.78
CA PHE A 547 22.77 4.91 30.24
C PHE A 547 22.18 5.22 31.62
N ARG A 548 21.26 4.40 32.14
CA ARG A 548 20.60 4.58 33.44
C ARG A 548 21.12 3.69 34.55
N SER A 549 21.63 2.51 34.20
CA SER A 549 22.11 1.51 35.17
C SER A 549 23.48 1.85 35.78
N MET A 550 24.07 2.97 35.37
CA MET A 550 25.27 3.60 35.92
C MET A 550 24.90 5.00 36.38
#